data_AF-A0A2T0MMA5-F1
#
_entry.id   AF-A0A2T0MMA5-F1
#
_cell.length_a   1.000
_cell.length_b   1.000
_cell.length_c   1.000
_cell.angle_alpha   90.00
_cell.angle_beta   90.00
_cell.angle_gamma   90.00
#
_symmetry.space_group_name_H-M   'P 1'
#
loop_
_entity.id
_entity.type
_entity.pdbx_description
1 polymer ?
#
loop_
_entity_poly.entity_id
_entity_poly.type
_entity_poly.pdbx_seq_one_letter_code
_entity_poly.pdbx_strand_id
1 'polypeptide(L)'
;MMTDTRLTTHGDVSTALARHDDRELAALLERAAVPLGTGIGGTSARLDVGGTPVFVKRVPLTAPELRHPHSTANLFGLPPFCQYGIGSPGFGAWRELAAHTMTTEWVLTGRFPGFPLLYHWRALPNTEPAPLYGDLADIDRAVAFWEDAPGLRRRLEALAEAPASLTLFLEYVPTDLNQWLDERVRAGDADRACAFADRKLREVVSFMNANGLLHFDAHFGNFLTDGRRLYLTDFGQAVSDRFDLSVEEQVFYRRHLTYDRTFTLAYLVNWLAGAFHGADWPKRRELVREWAAGARPAGVPDGVAALLSRDSPLATVLNDYYHARQSVSRQTPYPLELIRQVAGRHGLPLE
;
A
#
# COMPACT_ATOMS: atom_id res chain seq x y z
N MET A 1 8.12 13.94 -18.44
CA MET A 1 9.59 14.10 -18.32
C MET A 1 9.97 14.11 -16.86
N MET A 2 10.88 13.21 -16.47
CA MET A 2 11.52 13.29 -15.17
C MET A 2 12.29 14.61 -15.09
N THR A 3 12.19 15.32 -13.99
CA THR A 3 12.99 16.53 -13.77
C THR A 3 14.44 16.09 -13.62
N ASP A 4 15.34 16.71 -14.38
CA ASP A 4 16.79 16.46 -14.37
C ASP A 4 17.34 16.35 -12.94
N THR A 5 16.82 17.16 -12.02
CA THR A 5 17.12 17.12 -10.58
C THR A 5 16.85 15.77 -9.89
N ARG A 6 15.74 15.09 -10.19
CA ARG A 6 15.36 13.84 -9.49
C ARG A 6 16.28 12.68 -9.89
N LEU A 7 16.72 12.67 -11.14
CA LEU A 7 17.76 11.76 -11.66
C LEU A 7 19.11 12.00 -10.96
N THR A 8 19.55 13.25 -10.93
CA THR A 8 20.82 13.62 -10.30
C THR A 8 20.82 13.28 -8.80
N THR A 9 19.75 13.63 -8.08
CA THR A 9 19.58 13.25 -6.67
C THR A 9 19.63 11.74 -6.48
N HIS A 10 18.99 10.96 -7.37
CA HIS A 10 19.08 9.51 -7.32
C HIS A 10 20.53 9.01 -7.46
N GLY A 11 21.27 9.50 -8.46
CA GLY A 11 22.67 9.13 -8.67
C GLY A 11 23.56 9.49 -7.48
N ASP A 12 23.42 10.70 -6.94
CA ASP A 12 24.24 11.21 -5.83
C ASP A 12 23.98 10.43 -4.53
N VAL A 13 22.72 10.26 -4.15
CA VAL A 13 22.34 9.55 -2.92
C VAL A 13 22.66 8.06 -3.01
N SER A 14 22.37 7.42 -4.15
CA SER A 14 22.70 6.01 -4.36
C SER A 14 24.21 5.78 -4.27
N THR A 15 25.02 6.66 -4.88
CA THR A 15 26.49 6.58 -4.81
C THR A 15 27.01 6.80 -3.39
N ALA A 16 26.44 7.75 -2.65
CA ALA A 16 26.82 8.02 -1.27
C ALA A 16 26.53 6.81 -0.37
N LEU A 17 25.35 6.21 -0.49
CA LEU A 17 24.96 5.02 0.28
C LEU A 17 25.75 3.77 -0.10
N ALA A 18 26.10 3.60 -1.39
CA ALA A 18 26.86 2.46 -1.87
C ALA A 18 28.32 2.42 -1.39
N ARG A 19 28.87 3.56 -0.92
CA ARG A 19 30.23 3.63 -0.34
C ARG A 19 30.32 3.04 1.06
N HIS A 20 29.19 2.87 1.74
CA HIS A 20 29.16 2.27 3.06
C HIS A 20 29.09 0.75 2.97
N ASP A 21 29.92 0.08 3.76
CA ASP A 21 29.70 -1.33 4.08
C ASP A 21 28.52 -1.50 5.07
N ASP A 22 28.13 -2.74 5.34
CA ASP A 22 26.97 -3.03 6.19
C ASP A 22 27.15 -2.53 7.63
N ARG A 23 28.38 -2.53 8.16
CA ARG A 23 28.68 -2.04 9.53
C ARG A 23 28.61 -0.53 9.58
N GLU A 24 29.21 0.14 8.61
CA GLU A 24 29.18 1.59 8.50
C GLU A 24 27.75 2.12 8.30
N LEU A 25 26.94 1.40 7.53
CA LEU A 25 25.54 1.72 7.28
C LEU A 25 24.67 1.49 8.52
N ALA A 26 24.86 0.37 9.24
CA ALA A 26 24.19 0.13 10.51
C ALA A 26 24.52 1.23 11.54
N ALA A 27 25.82 1.56 11.69
CA ALA A 27 26.26 2.65 12.54
C ALA A 27 25.73 4.02 12.09
N LEU A 28 25.44 4.22 10.79
CA LEU A 28 24.85 5.45 10.27
C LEU A 28 23.40 5.60 10.68
N LEU A 29 22.66 4.51 10.58
CA LEU A 29 21.27 4.47 11.00
C LEU A 29 21.15 4.73 12.51
N GLU A 30 21.99 4.09 13.32
CA GLU A 30 21.97 4.27 14.78
C GLU A 30 22.29 5.71 15.20
N ARG A 31 23.29 6.34 14.56
CA ARG A 31 23.75 7.68 14.96
C ARG A 31 22.91 8.82 14.43
N ALA A 32 22.28 8.67 13.26
CA ALA A 32 21.73 9.80 12.50
C ALA A 32 20.27 9.62 12.05
N ALA A 33 19.71 8.42 12.09
CA ALA A 33 18.32 8.24 11.68
C ALA A 33 17.35 8.79 12.75
N VAL A 34 16.37 9.56 12.31
CA VAL A 34 15.30 10.10 13.15
C VAL A 34 14.06 9.22 12.98
N PRO A 35 13.58 8.51 14.02
CA PRO A 35 12.40 7.64 13.91
C PRO A 35 11.16 8.40 13.41
N LEU A 36 10.40 7.78 12.49
CA LEU A 36 9.13 8.29 11.98
C LEU A 36 7.93 7.49 12.49
N GLY A 37 8.09 6.17 12.63
CA GLY A 37 7.02 5.30 13.14
C GLY A 37 7.31 3.82 12.96
N THR A 38 6.42 3.01 13.54
CA THR A 38 6.45 1.54 13.46
C THR A 38 5.07 1.05 13.04
N GLY A 39 5.04 0.02 12.20
CA GLY A 39 3.83 -0.67 11.76
C GLY A 39 4.08 -2.15 11.46
N ILE A 40 3.09 -2.81 10.85
CA ILE A 40 3.19 -4.23 10.49
C ILE A 40 4.38 -4.50 9.55
N GLY A 41 4.64 -3.60 8.59
CA GLY A 41 5.76 -3.68 7.66
C GLY A 41 7.13 -3.35 8.25
N GLY A 42 7.23 -3.14 9.58
CA GLY A 42 8.47 -2.84 10.29
C GLY A 42 8.60 -1.39 10.74
N THR A 43 9.83 -0.89 10.86
CA THR A 43 10.13 0.46 11.37
C THR A 43 10.51 1.41 10.25
N SER A 44 10.25 2.70 10.46
CA SER A 44 10.58 3.76 9.54
C SER A 44 11.33 4.90 10.22
N ALA A 45 12.24 5.52 9.49
CA ALA A 45 13.04 6.65 9.95
C ALA A 45 13.36 7.60 8.80
N ARG A 46 13.80 8.81 9.13
CA ARG A 46 14.37 9.78 8.20
C ARG A 46 15.87 9.85 8.42
N LEU A 47 16.64 9.77 7.34
CA LEU A 47 18.09 9.92 7.33
C LEU A 47 18.48 11.06 6.38
N ASP A 48 19.41 11.92 6.77
CA ASP A 48 20.01 12.88 5.84
C ASP A 48 21.24 12.25 5.17
N VAL A 49 21.28 12.28 3.83
CA VAL A 49 22.40 11.79 3.04
C VAL A 49 22.84 12.91 2.11
N GLY A 50 23.96 13.57 2.45
CA GLY A 50 24.50 14.66 1.64
C GLY A 50 23.53 15.84 1.48
N GLY A 51 22.76 16.17 2.51
CA GLY A 51 21.74 17.23 2.48
C GLY A 51 20.42 16.82 1.83
N THR A 52 20.27 15.55 1.43
CA THR A 52 19.01 15.02 0.89
C THR A 52 18.30 14.18 1.97
N PRO A 53 17.03 14.48 2.29
CA PRO A 53 16.26 13.63 3.17
C PRO A 53 15.89 12.31 2.48
N VAL A 54 16.15 11.20 3.18
CA VAL A 54 15.90 9.83 2.75
C VAL A 54 14.94 9.17 3.73
N PHE A 55 13.90 8.53 3.20
CA PHE A 55 13.02 7.67 3.98
C PHE A 55 13.68 6.29 4.11
N VAL A 56 13.88 5.83 5.33
CA VAL A 56 14.43 4.51 5.60
C VAL A 56 13.31 3.61 6.10
N LYS A 57 13.06 2.50 5.41
CA LYS A 57 12.16 1.42 5.88
C LYS A 57 13.00 0.21 6.27
N ARG A 58 12.76 -0.36 7.44
CA ARG A 58 13.36 -1.62 7.88
C ARG A 58 12.28 -2.69 7.97
N VAL A 59 12.25 -3.57 6.98
CA VAL A 59 11.30 -4.68 6.90
C VAL A 59 11.94 -5.90 7.57
N PRO A 60 11.27 -6.61 8.50
CA PRO A 60 11.83 -7.83 9.08
C PRO A 60 12.19 -8.86 7.99
N LEU A 61 13.40 -9.41 8.09
CA LEU A 61 13.93 -10.41 7.16
C LEU A 61 14.22 -11.70 7.91
N THR A 62 13.35 -12.68 7.71
CA THR A 62 13.33 -13.95 8.45
C THR A 62 14.45 -14.88 8.01
N ALA A 63 14.78 -15.87 8.86
CA ALA A 63 15.80 -16.86 8.52
C ALA A 63 15.49 -17.66 7.23
N PRO A 64 14.25 -18.09 6.93
CA PRO A 64 13.91 -18.67 5.63
C PRO A 64 14.17 -17.72 4.45
N GLU A 65 13.84 -16.43 4.57
CA GLU A 65 14.07 -15.44 3.51
C GLU A 65 15.55 -15.16 3.30
N LEU A 66 16.37 -15.14 4.35
CA LEU A 66 17.84 -15.01 4.25
C LEU A 66 18.49 -16.15 3.47
N ARG A 67 17.97 -17.37 3.59
CA ARG A 67 18.46 -18.54 2.84
C ARG A 67 18.04 -18.52 1.37
N HIS A 68 17.06 -17.69 1.00
CA HIS A 68 16.54 -17.56 -0.36
C HIS A 68 16.57 -16.09 -0.79
N PRO A 69 17.76 -15.47 -0.89
CA PRO A 69 17.88 -14.07 -1.24
C PRO A 69 17.20 -13.79 -2.59
N HIS A 70 16.48 -12.67 -2.67
CA HIS A 70 15.70 -12.24 -3.85
C HIS A 70 14.56 -13.16 -4.28
N SER A 71 14.24 -14.22 -3.53
CA SER A 71 13.12 -15.08 -3.88
C SER A 71 11.80 -14.34 -3.65
N THR A 72 10.98 -14.29 -4.70
CA THR A 72 9.60 -13.77 -4.62
C THR A 72 8.58 -14.90 -4.37
N ALA A 73 9.05 -16.12 -4.11
CA ALA A 73 8.20 -17.26 -3.79
C ALA A 73 7.52 -17.12 -2.42
N ASN A 74 6.35 -17.74 -2.27
CA ASN A 74 5.66 -17.85 -0.99
C ASN A 74 6.32 -18.93 -0.11
N LEU A 75 7.37 -18.56 0.61
CA LEU A 75 8.20 -19.48 1.40
C LEU A 75 7.46 -20.15 2.57
N PHE A 76 6.31 -19.61 2.97
CA PHE A 76 5.54 -20.09 4.11
C PHE A 76 4.30 -20.89 3.69
N GLY A 77 3.93 -20.87 2.40
CA GLY A 77 2.73 -21.50 1.88
C GLY A 77 1.44 -20.82 2.38
N LEU A 78 1.48 -19.48 2.55
CA LEU A 78 0.31 -18.72 2.98
C LEU A 78 -0.79 -18.75 1.90
N PRO A 79 -2.05 -18.99 2.26
CA PRO A 79 -3.16 -18.85 1.32
C PRO A 79 -3.24 -17.42 0.78
N PRO A 80 -3.54 -17.20 -0.52
CA PRO A 80 -3.57 -15.86 -1.11
C PRO A 80 -4.59 -14.89 -0.48
N PHE A 81 -5.63 -15.39 0.19
CA PHE A 81 -6.56 -14.52 0.93
C PHE A 81 -5.91 -13.81 2.12
N CYS A 82 -4.68 -14.17 2.51
CA CYS A 82 -3.85 -13.42 3.45
C CYS A 82 -3.22 -12.17 2.80
N GLN A 83 -3.35 -11.91 1.49
CA GLN A 83 -2.69 -10.79 0.81
C GLN A 83 -3.32 -9.41 1.13
N TYR A 84 -4.59 -9.36 1.52
CA TYR A 84 -5.28 -8.07 1.72
C TYR A 84 -4.75 -7.30 2.93
N GLY A 85 -4.63 -5.97 2.79
CA GLY A 85 -4.21 -5.01 3.82
C GLY A 85 -5.18 -4.81 4.99
N ILE A 86 -5.52 -5.89 5.70
CA ILE A 86 -6.37 -5.86 6.92
C ILE A 86 -5.69 -6.54 8.11
N GLY A 87 -4.38 -6.33 8.25
CA GLY A 87 -3.56 -7.01 9.27
C GLY A 87 -2.78 -8.20 8.72
N SER A 88 -2.42 -8.18 7.44
CA SER A 88 -1.66 -9.27 6.82
C SER A 88 -0.19 -9.25 7.25
N PRO A 89 0.44 -10.41 7.51
CA PRO A 89 1.87 -10.50 7.85
C PRO A 89 2.81 -10.36 6.64
N GLY A 90 2.27 -10.13 5.44
CA GLY A 90 3.02 -10.05 4.19
C GLY A 90 3.57 -11.40 3.74
N PHE A 91 3.90 -11.49 2.44
CA PHE A 91 4.35 -12.74 1.79
C PHE A 91 5.86 -12.82 1.63
N GLY A 92 6.58 -11.71 1.82
CA GLY A 92 8.01 -11.72 2.06
C GLY A 92 8.69 -10.40 1.72
N ALA A 93 9.76 -10.07 2.45
CA ALA A 93 10.48 -8.80 2.29
C ALA A 93 11.08 -8.62 0.89
N TRP A 94 11.48 -9.72 0.25
CA TRP A 94 12.02 -9.70 -1.12
C TRP A 94 10.97 -9.31 -2.18
N ARG A 95 9.67 -9.57 -1.96
CA ARG A 95 8.60 -9.08 -2.85
C ARG A 95 8.51 -7.57 -2.82
N GLU A 96 8.62 -6.97 -1.63
CA GLU A 96 8.60 -5.52 -1.48
C GLU A 96 9.81 -4.86 -2.17
N LEU A 97 11.01 -5.42 -2.01
CA LEU A 97 12.19 -4.94 -2.76
C LEU A 97 12.02 -5.09 -4.27
N ALA A 98 11.49 -6.22 -4.75
CA ALA A 98 11.26 -6.44 -6.17
C ALA A 98 10.28 -5.40 -6.74
N ALA A 99 9.20 -5.10 -6.02
CA ALA A 99 8.24 -4.07 -6.40
C ALA A 99 8.87 -2.67 -6.41
N HIS A 100 9.63 -2.28 -5.38
CA HIS A 100 10.35 -1.00 -5.37
C HIS A 100 11.37 -0.90 -6.50
N THR A 101 12.05 -2.00 -6.84
CA THR A 101 12.97 -2.05 -7.99
C THR A 101 12.22 -1.82 -9.30
N MET A 102 11.10 -2.52 -9.51
CA MET A 102 10.24 -2.35 -10.69
C MET A 102 9.74 -0.91 -10.84
N THR A 103 9.24 -0.32 -9.75
CA THR A 103 8.67 1.03 -9.77
C THR A 103 9.73 2.10 -9.96
N THR A 104 10.92 1.90 -9.37
CA THR A 104 12.09 2.76 -9.56
C THR A 104 12.50 2.77 -11.03
N GLU A 105 12.59 1.60 -11.68
CA GLU A 105 12.90 1.51 -13.11
C GLU A 105 11.87 2.24 -13.98
N TRP A 106 10.57 2.17 -13.67
CA TRP A 106 9.55 2.92 -14.40
C TRP A 106 9.72 4.43 -14.29
N VAL A 107 10.18 4.92 -13.14
CA VAL A 107 10.50 6.33 -12.95
C VAL A 107 11.76 6.70 -13.71
N LEU A 108 12.85 5.93 -13.54
CA LEU A 108 14.17 6.22 -14.12
C LEU A 108 14.15 6.20 -15.65
N THR A 109 13.39 5.28 -16.25
CA THR A 109 13.19 5.19 -17.70
C THR A 109 12.14 6.17 -18.23
N GLY A 110 11.57 7.02 -17.37
CA GLY A 110 10.60 8.06 -17.75
C GLY A 110 9.22 7.53 -18.12
N ARG A 111 8.90 6.26 -17.84
CA ARG A 111 7.61 5.64 -18.16
C ARG A 111 6.48 6.18 -17.29
N PHE A 112 6.71 6.32 -15.98
CA PHE A 112 5.73 6.92 -15.07
C PHE A 112 6.39 7.44 -13.78
N PRO A 113 6.13 8.70 -13.37
CA PRO A 113 6.85 9.32 -12.26
C PRO A 113 6.23 9.08 -10.87
N GLY A 114 5.05 8.46 -10.78
CA GLY A 114 4.22 8.41 -9.57
C GLY A 114 4.58 7.35 -8.53
N PHE A 115 5.87 7.08 -8.33
CA PHE A 115 6.40 6.18 -7.31
C PHE A 115 7.66 6.81 -6.69
N PRO A 116 7.90 6.73 -5.38
CA PRO A 116 9.17 7.13 -4.79
C PRO A 116 10.32 6.27 -5.33
N LEU A 117 11.49 6.86 -5.48
CA LEU A 117 12.69 6.15 -5.94
C LEU A 117 13.34 5.36 -4.81
N LEU A 118 13.76 4.12 -5.10
CA LEU A 118 14.72 3.39 -4.28
C LEU A 118 16.14 3.85 -4.62
N TYR A 119 16.81 4.47 -3.66
CA TYR A 119 18.22 4.86 -3.78
C TYR A 119 19.15 3.69 -3.48
N HIS A 120 18.82 2.90 -2.45
CA HIS A 120 19.68 1.80 -2.01
C HIS A 120 18.92 0.80 -1.17
N TRP A 121 19.52 -0.37 -0.96
CA TRP A 121 19.04 -1.34 0.03
C TRP A 121 20.17 -2.23 0.56
N ARG A 122 20.01 -2.74 1.78
CA ARG A 122 20.89 -3.74 2.41
C ARG A 122 20.11 -4.65 3.35
N ALA A 123 20.49 -5.92 3.42
CA ALA A 123 20.10 -6.80 4.51
C ALA A 123 21.06 -6.57 5.68
N LEU A 124 20.58 -5.96 6.76
CA LEU A 124 21.40 -5.64 7.93
C LEU A 124 21.00 -6.54 9.11
N PRO A 125 21.97 -7.11 9.86
CA PRO A 125 21.67 -7.92 11.03
C PRO A 125 20.96 -7.07 12.09
N ASN A 126 20.02 -7.68 12.80
CA ASN A 126 19.39 -7.06 13.95
C ASN A 126 20.20 -7.39 15.21
N THR A 127 20.43 -6.38 16.06
CA THR A 127 21.02 -6.60 17.38
C THR A 127 20.09 -7.41 18.27
N GLU A 128 18.78 -7.13 18.19
CA GLU A 128 17.71 -7.87 18.84
C GLU A 128 16.51 -7.98 17.88
N PRO A 129 15.75 -9.09 17.92
CA PRO A 129 14.51 -9.20 17.14
C PRO A 129 13.52 -8.10 17.52
N ALA A 130 12.88 -7.48 16.54
CA ALA A 130 11.84 -6.49 16.79
C ALA A 130 10.53 -7.19 17.19
N PRO A 131 9.81 -6.68 18.21
CA PRO A 131 8.50 -7.24 18.55
C PRO A 131 7.53 -7.07 17.38
N LEU A 132 6.63 -8.03 17.21
CA LEU A 132 5.53 -7.92 16.27
C LEU A 132 4.63 -6.74 16.65
N TYR A 133 4.07 -6.06 15.64
CA TYR A 133 3.29 -4.85 15.83
C TYR A 133 1.80 -5.12 15.93
N GLY A 134 1.12 -4.37 16.81
CA GLY A 134 -0.35 -4.33 16.89
C GLY A 134 -0.97 -5.70 17.14
N ASP A 135 -2.02 -6.04 16.38
CA ASP A 135 -2.72 -7.32 16.52
C ASP A 135 -1.85 -8.55 16.21
N LEU A 136 -0.70 -8.37 15.54
CA LEU A 136 0.23 -9.48 15.27
C LEU A 136 1.08 -9.85 16.49
N ALA A 137 1.14 -8.99 17.51
CA ALA A 137 1.86 -9.28 18.76
C ALA A 137 1.28 -10.49 19.52
N ASP A 138 -0.02 -10.73 19.34
CA ASP A 138 -0.70 -11.94 19.82
C ASP A 138 -0.83 -12.92 18.66
N ILE A 139 0.14 -13.82 18.54
CA ILE A 139 0.21 -14.80 17.45
C ILE A 139 -1.03 -15.69 17.42
N ASP A 140 -1.53 -16.14 18.58
CA ASP A 140 -2.68 -17.03 18.65
C ASP A 140 -3.94 -16.31 18.15
N ARG A 141 -4.15 -15.07 18.57
CA ARG A 141 -5.25 -14.24 18.09
C ARG A 141 -5.14 -13.93 16.61
N ALA A 142 -3.94 -13.62 16.12
CA ALA A 142 -3.70 -13.36 14.69
C ALA A 142 -3.98 -14.62 13.84
N VAL A 143 -3.55 -15.80 14.30
CA VAL A 143 -3.84 -17.08 13.64
C VAL A 143 -5.34 -17.35 13.58
N ALA A 144 -6.05 -17.16 14.70
CA ALA A 144 -7.50 -17.31 14.75
C ALA A 144 -8.22 -16.30 13.85
N PHE A 145 -7.76 -15.04 13.81
CA PHE A 145 -8.34 -13.99 12.96
C PHE A 145 -8.30 -14.36 11.48
N TRP A 146 -7.26 -15.07 11.07
CA TRP A 146 -7.02 -15.55 9.72
C TRP A 146 -7.48 -17.01 9.50
N GLU A 147 -8.39 -17.51 10.35
CA GLU A 147 -9.04 -18.82 10.20
C GLU A 147 -8.05 -20.00 10.13
N ASP A 148 -7.02 -19.98 10.98
CA ASP A 148 -6.00 -21.03 11.08
C ASP A 148 -5.29 -21.30 9.73
N ALA A 149 -5.17 -20.25 8.91
CA ALA A 149 -4.54 -20.31 7.60
C ALA A 149 -3.19 -21.06 7.64
N PRO A 150 -2.99 -22.08 6.77
CA PRO A 150 -1.74 -22.81 6.71
C PRO A 150 -0.51 -21.90 6.59
N GLY A 151 0.53 -22.20 7.38
CA GLY A 151 1.79 -21.46 7.34
C GLY A 151 1.78 -20.11 8.06
N LEU A 152 0.62 -19.59 8.47
CA LEU A 152 0.53 -18.29 9.13
C LEU A 152 1.28 -18.23 10.46
N ARG A 153 1.07 -19.22 11.35
CA ARG A 153 1.80 -19.30 12.62
C ARG A 153 3.30 -19.30 12.40
N ARG A 154 3.79 -20.17 11.49
CA ARG A 154 5.22 -20.24 11.15
C ARG A 154 5.76 -18.91 10.63
N ARG A 155 4.96 -18.17 9.84
CA ARG A 155 5.34 -16.85 9.35
C ARG A 155 5.47 -15.84 10.50
N LEU A 156 4.49 -15.80 11.39
CA LEU A 156 4.48 -14.87 12.53
C LEU A 156 5.63 -15.16 13.51
N GLU A 157 5.86 -16.43 13.84
CA GLU A 157 7.00 -16.84 14.67
C GLU A 157 8.33 -16.47 14.01
N ALA A 158 8.48 -16.74 12.70
CA ALA A 158 9.69 -16.37 11.97
C ALA A 158 9.92 -14.86 11.89
N LEU A 159 8.85 -14.06 11.84
CA LEU A 159 8.90 -12.60 11.91
C LEU A 159 9.32 -12.11 13.30
N ALA A 160 8.78 -12.69 14.36
CA ALA A 160 9.13 -12.37 15.74
C ALA A 160 10.61 -12.68 16.05
N GLU A 161 11.17 -13.68 15.37
CA GLU A 161 12.56 -14.12 15.53
C GLU A 161 13.47 -13.61 14.39
N ALA A 162 13.04 -12.61 13.62
CA ALA A 162 13.76 -12.17 12.42
C ALA A 162 15.21 -11.72 12.75
N PRO A 163 16.24 -12.43 12.26
CA PRO A 163 17.63 -12.16 12.61
C PRO A 163 18.22 -10.93 11.90
N ALA A 164 17.52 -10.43 10.88
CA ALA A 164 17.94 -9.29 10.08
C ALA A 164 16.73 -8.46 9.67
N SER A 165 17.00 -7.28 9.13
CA SER A 165 16.01 -6.47 8.43
C SER A 165 16.51 -6.12 7.03
N LEU A 166 15.61 -6.18 6.07
CA LEU A 166 15.82 -5.58 4.76
C LEU A 166 15.60 -4.07 4.90
N THR A 167 16.70 -3.32 4.84
CA THR A 167 16.70 -1.86 4.95
C THR A 167 16.61 -1.25 3.56
N LEU A 168 15.53 -0.54 3.30
CA LEU A 168 15.26 0.18 2.06
C LEU A 168 15.49 1.67 2.27
N PHE A 169 16.25 2.30 1.38
CA PHE A 169 16.52 3.74 1.36
C PHE A 169 15.76 4.35 0.19
N LEU A 170 14.69 5.07 0.50
CA LEU A 170 13.70 5.56 -0.43
C LEU A 170 13.69 7.09 -0.47
N GLU A 171 13.21 7.66 -1.57
CA GLU A 171 12.88 9.07 -1.67
C GLU A 171 11.89 9.49 -0.58
N TYR A 172 12.22 10.56 0.14
CA TYR A 172 11.38 11.10 1.19
C TYR A 172 10.37 12.10 0.63
N VAL A 173 9.07 11.79 0.78
CA VAL A 173 7.97 12.71 0.53
C VAL A 173 7.18 12.87 1.84
N PRO A 174 7.11 14.08 2.41
CA PRO A 174 6.71 14.27 3.81
C PRO A 174 5.22 14.13 4.09
N THR A 175 4.37 14.29 3.07
CA THR A 175 2.92 14.41 3.26
C THR A 175 2.21 13.28 2.53
N ASP A 176 1.33 12.57 3.25
CA ASP A 176 0.43 11.59 2.66
C ASP A 176 -0.88 12.24 2.16
N LEU A 177 -1.62 11.51 1.33
CA LEU A 177 -2.85 11.98 0.71
C LEU A 177 -3.94 12.24 1.73
N ASN A 178 -3.96 11.50 2.85
CA ASN A 178 -4.97 11.68 3.89
C ASN A 178 -4.79 13.03 4.56
N GLN A 179 -3.57 13.35 5.00
CA GLN A 179 -3.23 14.65 5.59
C GLN A 179 -3.48 15.79 4.60
N TRP A 180 -3.01 15.64 3.37
CA TRP A 180 -3.18 16.68 2.35
C TRP A 180 -4.66 16.94 2.03
N LEU A 181 -5.48 15.90 1.82
CA LEU A 181 -6.91 16.07 1.55
C LEU A 181 -7.64 16.73 2.71
N ASP A 182 -7.37 16.29 3.94
CA ASP A 182 -7.97 16.83 5.15
C ASP A 182 -7.67 18.34 5.30
N GLU A 183 -6.42 18.75 5.08
CA GLU A 183 -6.03 20.16 5.05
C GLU A 183 -6.76 20.96 3.96
N ARG A 184 -6.84 20.44 2.73
CA ARG A 184 -7.52 21.14 1.63
C ARG A 184 -9.03 21.26 1.86
N VAL A 185 -9.67 20.23 2.43
CA VAL A 185 -11.10 20.26 2.77
C VAL A 185 -11.36 21.30 3.86
N ARG A 186 -10.55 21.34 4.92
CA ARG A 186 -10.67 22.39 5.97
C ARG A 186 -10.44 23.80 5.44
N ALA A 187 -9.57 23.95 4.43
CA ALA A 187 -9.32 25.22 3.76
C ALA A 187 -10.43 25.63 2.76
N GLY A 188 -11.51 24.84 2.63
CA GLY A 188 -12.62 25.14 1.72
C GLY A 188 -12.37 24.82 0.25
N ASP A 189 -11.32 24.06 -0.09
CA ASP A 189 -10.93 23.69 -1.46
C ASP A 189 -11.32 22.25 -1.83
N ALA A 190 -12.38 21.73 -1.21
CA ALA A 190 -12.75 20.32 -1.30
C ALA A 190 -13.00 19.85 -2.75
N ASP A 191 -13.74 20.60 -3.56
CA ASP A 191 -14.05 20.19 -4.94
C ASP A 191 -12.79 19.96 -5.78
N ARG A 192 -11.85 20.91 -5.74
CA ARG A 192 -10.60 20.82 -6.47
C ARG A 192 -9.72 19.70 -5.93
N ALA A 193 -9.62 19.57 -4.61
CA ALA A 193 -8.77 18.57 -3.97
C ALA A 193 -9.28 17.14 -4.22
N CYS A 194 -10.60 16.93 -4.14
CA CYS A 194 -11.22 15.63 -4.40
C CYS A 194 -11.12 15.26 -5.89
N ALA A 195 -11.32 16.22 -6.81
CA ALA A 195 -11.10 15.99 -8.23
C ALA A 195 -9.64 15.67 -8.55
N PHE A 196 -8.68 16.30 -7.85
CA PHE A 196 -7.27 15.95 -7.96
C PHE A 196 -7.01 14.52 -7.48
N ALA A 197 -7.50 14.16 -6.29
CA ALA A 197 -7.30 12.84 -5.72
C ALA A 197 -7.91 11.74 -6.60
N ASP A 198 -9.18 11.87 -7.00
CA ASP A 198 -9.86 10.92 -7.89
C ASP A 198 -9.07 10.65 -9.17
N ARG A 199 -8.65 11.72 -9.86
CA ARG A 199 -7.88 11.59 -11.09
C ARG A 199 -6.51 10.96 -10.84
N LYS A 200 -5.76 11.43 -9.84
CA LYS A 200 -4.38 10.97 -9.62
C LYS A 200 -4.31 9.56 -9.05
N LEU A 201 -5.27 9.14 -8.21
CA LEU A 201 -5.40 7.75 -7.77
C LEU A 201 -5.59 6.83 -8.97
N ARG A 202 -6.52 7.17 -9.88
CA ARG A 202 -6.76 6.41 -11.12
C ARG A 202 -5.52 6.34 -12.00
N GLU A 203 -4.83 7.46 -12.23
CA GLU A 203 -3.60 7.49 -13.05
C GLU A 203 -2.52 6.54 -12.53
N VAL A 204 -2.22 6.59 -11.22
CA VAL A 204 -1.17 5.75 -10.61
C VAL A 204 -1.56 4.28 -10.61
N VAL A 205 -2.78 3.97 -10.17
CA VAL A 205 -3.26 2.58 -10.08
C VAL A 205 -3.39 1.94 -11.46
N SER A 206 -3.99 2.62 -12.44
CA SER A 206 -4.10 2.09 -13.80
C SER A 206 -2.74 1.83 -14.42
N PHE A 207 -1.77 2.73 -14.26
CA PHE A 207 -0.41 2.48 -14.76
C PHE A 207 0.21 1.25 -14.09
N MET A 208 0.13 1.15 -12.77
CA MET A 208 0.68 0.04 -11.99
C MET A 208 0.07 -1.31 -12.40
N ASN A 209 -1.26 -1.39 -12.42
CA ASN A 209 -2.00 -2.62 -12.73
C ASN A 209 -1.79 -3.04 -14.20
N ALA A 210 -1.81 -2.10 -15.14
CA ALA A 210 -1.51 -2.38 -16.56
C ALA A 210 -0.07 -2.88 -16.79
N ASN A 211 0.83 -2.68 -15.83
CA ASN A 211 2.21 -3.15 -15.87
C ASN A 211 2.47 -4.39 -15.00
N GLY A 212 1.39 -5.09 -14.61
CA GLY A 212 1.47 -6.40 -14.00
C GLY A 212 1.63 -6.37 -12.47
N LEU A 213 1.54 -5.20 -11.82
CA LEU A 213 1.70 -5.05 -10.37
C LEU A 213 0.36 -4.68 -9.71
N LEU A 214 -0.03 -5.43 -8.67
CA LEU A 214 -1.14 -5.10 -7.77
C LEU A 214 -0.58 -4.78 -6.38
N HIS A 215 -1.15 -3.80 -5.68
CA HIS A 215 -0.64 -3.30 -4.41
C HIS A 215 -1.32 -3.94 -3.18
N PHE A 216 -2.62 -4.24 -3.27
CA PHE A 216 -3.44 -4.83 -2.20
C PHE A 216 -3.69 -4.00 -0.93
N ASP A 217 -3.06 -2.83 -0.83
CA ASP A 217 -3.11 -1.96 0.35
C ASP A 217 -2.96 -0.47 0.00
N ALA A 218 -3.56 -0.05 -1.12
CA ALA A 218 -3.43 1.31 -1.64
C ALA A 218 -4.32 2.32 -0.89
N HIS A 219 -4.21 2.40 0.44
CA HIS A 219 -4.95 3.37 1.24
C HIS A 219 -4.26 4.74 1.22
N PHE A 220 -4.94 5.81 1.66
CA PHE A 220 -4.40 7.17 1.54
C PHE A 220 -3.07 7.41 2.26
N GLY A 221 -2.77 6.67 3.34
CA GLY A 221 -1.45 6.70 3.98
C GLY A 221 -0.28 6.20 3.11
N ASN A 222 -0.57 5.39 2.07
CA ASN A 222 0.43 4.85 1.14
C ASN A 222 0.53 5.68 -0.15
N PHE A 223 -0.31 6.70 -0.31
CA PHE A 223 -0.17 7.71 -1.36
C PHE A 223 0.49 8.96 -0.79
N LEU A 224 1.74 9.20 -1.14
CA LEU A 224 2.45 10.44 -0.79
C LEU A 224 2.16 11.53 -1.82
N THR A 225 2.31 12.80 -1.45
CA THR A 225 2.04 13.94 -2.34
C THR A 225 2.87 15.16 -2.02
N ASP A 226 3.23 15.90 -3.08
CA ASP A 226 3.81 17.25 -3.04
C ASP A 226 2.76 18.33 -3.39
N GLY A 227 1.48 17.95 -3.45
CA GLY A 227 0.36 18.78 -3.89
C GLY A 227 0.23 18.92 -5.42
N ARG A 228 1.14 18.35 -6.21
CA ARG A 228 1.12 18.39 -7.68
C ARG A 228 0.93 16.99 -8.29
N ARG A 229 1.33 15.94 -7.59
CA ARG A 229 1.31 14.54 -8.04
C ARG A 229 1.23 13.60 -6.84
N LEU A 230 0.78 12.37 -7.10
CA LEU A 230 0.78 11.30 -6.12
C LEU A 230 1.93 10.34 -6.37
N TYR A 231 2.47 9.80 -5.28
CA TYR A 231 3.50 8.77 -5.27
C TYR A 231 3.00 7.59 -4.44
N LEU A 232 2.75 6.45 -5.09
CA LEU A 232 2.33 5.24 -4.38
C LEU A 232 3.56 4.51 -3.83
N THR A 233 3.52 4.11 -2.57
CA THR A 233 4.62 3.47 -1.83
C THR A 233 4.11 2.34 -0.96
N ASP A 234 5.01 1.69 -0.21
CA ASP A 234 4.72 0.56 0.68
C ASP A 234 4.18 -0.67 -0.07
N PHE A 235 5.11 -1.42 -0.66
CA PHE A 235 4.77 -2.61 -1.43
C PHE A 235 4.82 -3.90 -0.59
N GLY A 236 4.64 -3.80 0.73
CA GLY A 236 4.66 -4.96 1.63
C GLY A 236 3.59 -6.03 1.31
N GLN A 237 2.51 -5.61 0.64
CA GLN A 237 1.43 -6.47 0.15
C GLN A 237 1.36 -6.58 -1.37
N ALA A 238 2.38 -6.12 -2.09
CA ALA A 238 2.31 -6.17 -3.54
C ALA A 238 2.43 -7.61 -4.08
N VAL A 239 1.76 -7.86 -5.20
CA VAL A 239 1.85 -9.09 -5.98
C VAL A 239 1.94 -8.75 -7.46
N SER A 240 2.80 -9.47 -8.19
CA SER A 240 3.01 -9.27 -9.61
C SER A 240 2.99 -10.58 -10.37
N ASP A 241 2.54 -10.54 -11.62
CA ASP A 241 2.68 -11.62 -12.60
C ASP A 241 4.14 -12.00 -12.91
N ARG A 242 5.10 -11.15 -12.52
CA ARG A 242 6.55 -11.41 -12.62
C ARG A 242 7.14 -12.09 -11.38
N PHE A 243 6.37 -12.28 -10.32
CA PHE A 243 6.83 -12.99 -9.14
C PHE A 243 6.76 -14.51 -9.34
N ASP A 244 7.53 -15.25 -8.56
CA ASP A 244 7.44 -16.71 -8.49
C ASP A 244 6.18 -17.12 -7.71
N LEU A 245 5.04 -17.06 -8.40
CA LEU A 245 3.72 -17.32 -7.84
C LEU A 245 3.36 -18.80 -7.98
N SER A 246 2.85 -19.40 -6.90
CA SER A 246 2.17 -20.69 -6.97
C SER A 246 0.93 -20.63 -7.87
N VAL A 247 0.42 -21.80 -8.27
CA VAL A 247 -0.80 -21.88 -9.11
C VAL A 247 -1.99 -21.17 -8.44
N GLU A 248 -2.13 -21.32 -7.12
CA GLU A 248 -3.19 -20.68 -6.35
C GLU A 248 -3.05 -19.15 -6.36
N GLU A 249 -1.82 -18.65 -6.16
CA GLU A 249 -1.53 -17.20 -6.23
C GLU A 249 -1.77 -16.64 -7.64
N GLN A 250 -1.48 -17.37 -8.71
CA GLN A 250 -1.76 -16.94 -10.08
C GLN A 250 -3.27 -16.86 -10.38
N VAL A 251 -4.07 -17.79 -9.83
CA VAL A 251 -5.54 -17.74 -9.92
C VAL A 251 -6.06 -16.55 -9.13
N PHE A 252 -5.55 -16.34 -7.92
CA PHE A 252 -5.89 -15.20 -7.08
C PHE A 252 -5.55 -13.88 -7.79
N TYR A 253 -4.32 -13.71 -8.28
CA TYR A 253 -3.87 -12.53 -9.01
C TYR A 253 -4.81 -12.18 -10.18
N ARG A 254 -5.11 -13.16 -11.05
CA ARG A 254 -6.00 -12.96 -12.22
C ARG A 254 -7.42 -12.57 -11.82
N ARG A 255 -7.92 -13.11 -10.70
CA ARG A 255 -9.25 -12.74 -10.18
C ARG A 255 -9.26 -11.31 -9.60
N HIS A 256 -8.11 -10.75 -9.25
CA HIS A 256 -7.98 -9.47 -8.54
C HIS A 256 -7.43 -8.32 -9.38
N LEU A 257 -7.37 -8.45 -10.71
CA LEU A 257 -6.86 -7.38 -11.57
C LEU A 257 -7.60 -6.04 -11.42
N THR A 258 -8.83 -6.04 -10.90
CA THR A 258 -9.63 -4.83 -10.64
C THR A 258 -9.52 -4.32 -9.20
N TYR A 259 -8.81 -5.03 -8.32
CA TYR A 259 -8.86 -4.82 -6.88
C TYR A 259 -8.39 -3.44 -6.47
N ASP A 260 -7.16 -3.03 -6.81
CA ASP A 260 -6.61 -1.75 -6.32
C ASP A 260 -7.47 -0.57 -6.74
N ARG A 261 -7.97 -0.62 -7.98
CA ARG A 261 -8.83 0.42 -8.53
C ARG A 261 -10.16 0.51 -7.79
N THR A 262 -10.81 -0.62 -7.59
CA THR A 262 -12.06 -0.65 -6.80
C THR A 262 -11.81 -0.22 -5.36
N PHE A 263 -10.68 -0.63 -4.79
CA PHE A 263 -10.24 -0.29 -3.45
C PHE A 263 -10.04 1.20 -3.27
N THR A 264 -9.22 1.86 -4.11
CA THR A 264 -8.99 3.30 -3.99
C THR A 264 -10.25 4.13 -4.19
N LEU A 265 -11.14 3.69 -5.10
CA LEU A 265 -12.42 4.35 -5.34
C LEU A 265 -13.34 4.24 -4.11
N ALA A 266 -13.51 3.02 -3.58
CA ALA A 266 -14.32 2.81 -2.39
C ALA A 266 -13.72 3.54 -1.18
N TYR A 267 -12.39 3.53 -1.04
CA TYR A 267 -11.68 4.23 0.02
C TYR A 267 -11.98 5.73 -0.02
N LEU A 268 -11.91 6.36 -1.20
CA LEU A 268 -12.24 7.78 -1.38
C LEU A 268 -13.69 8.08 -1.02
N VAL A 269 -14.65 7.27 -1.48
CA VAL A 269 -16.08 7.43 -1.14
C VAL A 269 -16.30 7.36 0.37
N ASN A 270 -15.72 6.36 1.05
CA ASN A 270 -15.86 6.22 2.51
C ASN A 270 -15.13 7.30 3.29
N TRP A 271 -13.99 7.78 2.77
CA TRP A 271 -13.27 8.91 3.36
C TRP A 271 -14.13 10.17 3.33
N LEU A 272 -14.74 10.48 2.17
CA LEU A 272 -15.63 11.63 2.00
C LEU A 272 -16.88 11.53 2.88
N ALA A 273 -17.49 10.35 2.96
CA ALA A 273 -18.60 10.10 3.87
C ALA A 273 -18.23 10.40 5.33
N GLY A 274 -17.03 9.97 5.77
CA GLY A 274 -16.51 10.30 7.08
C GLY A 274 -16.23 11.79 7.28
N ALA A 275 -15.54 12.41 6.33
CA ALA A 275 -15.08 13.79 6.42
C ALA A 275 -16.24 14.80 6.50
N PHE A 276 -17.31 14.59 5.72
CA PHE A 276 -18.42 15.55 5.63
C PHE A 276 -19.61 15.22 6.55
N HIS A 277 -19.81 13.97 6.91
CA HIS A 277 -20.97 13.56 7.72
C HIS A 277 -20.62 13.08 9.13
N GLY A 278 -19.33 13.05 9.50
CA GLY A 278 -18.88 12.53 10.80
C GLY A 278 -19.29 11.08 11.04
N ALA A 279 -19.56 10.34 9.96
CA ALA A 279 -20.15 9.01 10.02
C ALA A 279 -19.11 7.96 10.48
N ASP A 280 -19.53 7.06 11.35
CA ASP A 280 -18.80 5.83 11.68
C ASP A 280 -18.98 4.78 10.56
N TRP A 281 -18.35 3.60 10.70
CA TRP A 281 -18.39 2.59 9.63
C TRP A 281 -19.82 2.13 9.27
N PRO A 282 -20.69 1.74 10.21
CA PRO A 282 -22.08 1.42 9.90
C PRO A 282 -22.79 2.56 9.16
N LYS A 283 -22.66 3.80 9.64
CA LYS A 283 -23.36 4.92 9.03
C LYS A 283 -22.82 5.28 7.65
N ARG A 284 -21.50 5.15 7.42
CA ARG A 284 -20.89 5.30 6.08
C ARG A 284 -21.50 4.31 5.09
N ARG A 285 -21.66 3.03 5.46
CA ARG A 285 -22.26 2.04 4.56
C ARG A 285 -23.70 2.37 4.18
N GLU A 286 -24.49 2.88 5.13
CA GLU A 286 -25.86 3.34 4.86
C GLU A 286 -25.88 4.48 3.85
N LEU A 287 -25.10 5.54 4.10
CA LEU A 287 -25.01 6.70 3.20
C LEU A 287 -24.58 6.29 1.79
N VAL A 288 -23.56 5.45 1.67
CA VAL A 288 -23.07 4.97 0.36
C VAL A 288 -24.14 4.16 -0.37
N ARG A 289 -24.94 3.36 0.34
CA ARG A 289 -26.08 2.62 -0.27
C ARG A 289 -27.18 3.57 -0.73
N GLU A 290 -27.50 4.61 0.05
CA GLU A 290 -28.48 5.64 -0.34
C GLU A 290 -28.04 6.37 -1.60
N TRP A 291 -26.77 6.79 -1.68
CA TRP A 291 -26.22 7.44 -2.87
C TRP A 291 -26.14 6.51 -4.08
N ALA A 292 -25.80 5.24 -3.87
CA ALA A 292 -25.86 4.23 -4.93
C ALA A 292 -27.29 4.01 -5.46
N ALA A 293 -28.31 4.21 -4.62
CA ALA A 293 -29.73 4.14 -5.00
C ALA A 293 -30.26 5.44 -5.66
N GLY A 294 -29.42 6.48 -5.81
CA GLY A 294 -29.76 7.73 -6.48
C GLY A 294 -30.13 8.88 -5.54
N ALA A 295 -30.02 8.72 -4.22
CA ALA A 295 -30.14 9.85 -3.30
C ALA A 295 -29.00 10.85 -3.55
N ARG A 296 -29.30 12.14 -3.67
CA ARG A 296 -28.27 13.17 -3.84
C ARG A 296 -27.51 13.38 -2.53
N PRO A 297 -26.17 13.28 -2.51
CA PRO A 297 -25.37 13.68 -1.35
C PRO A 297 -25.62 15.14 -0.99
N ALA A 298 -26.03 15.40 0.25
CA ALA A 298 -26.35 16.74 0.76
C ALA A 298 -25.31 17.19 1.79
N GLY A 299 -25.17 18.50 2.01
CA GLY A 299 -24.18 19.02 2.97
C GLY A 299 -22.73 18.91 2.51
N VAL A 300 -22.51 18.70 1.21
CA VAL A 300 -21.20 18.63 0.57
C VAL A 300 -21.14 19.57 -0.64
N PRO A 301 -19.95 20.03 -1.05
CA PRO A 301 -19.75 20.76 -2.30
C PRO A 301 -20.23 19.97 -3.54
N ASP A 302 -20.61 20.68 -4.61
CA ASP A 302 -21.27 20.05 -5.77
C ASP A 302 -20.37 19.06 -6.52
N GLY A 303 -19.07 19.34 -6.65
CA GLY A 303 -18.11 18.41 -7.26
C GLY A 303 -17.94 17.14 -6.42
N VAL A 304 -17.90 17.28 -5.10
CA VAL A 304 -17.90 16.14 -4.15
C VAL A 304 -19.21 15.34 -4.26
N ALA A 305 -20.37 15.99 -4.34
CA ALA A 305 -21.66 15.32 -4.50
C ALA A 305 -21.70 14.50 -5.81
N ALA A 306 -21.16 15.05 -6.90
CA ALA A 306 -21.10 14.35 -8.19
C ALA A 306 -20.19 13.11 -8.12
N LEU A 307 -19.03 13.23 -7.47
CA LEU A 307 -18.10 12.11 -7.27
C LEU A 307 -18.74 10.99 -6.43
N LEU A 308 -19.34 11.34 -5.29
CA LEU A 308 -20.04 10.41 -4.42
C LEU A 308 -21.16 9.69 -5.17
N SER A 309 -21.99 10.42 -5.91
CA SER A 309 -23.08 9.82 -6.70
C SER A 309 -22.57 8.85 -7.77
N ARG A 310 -21.48 9.22 -8.44
CA ARG A 310 -20.87 8.42 -9.52
C ARG A 310 -20.27 7.11 -8.98
N ASP A 311 -19.53 7.18 -7.89
CA ASP A 311 -18.67 6.08 -7.42
C ASP A 311 -19.34 5.18 -6.36
N SER A 312 -20.38 5.68 -5.68
CA SER A 312 -21.09 4.93 -4.64
C SER A 312 -21.58 3.54 -5.06
N PRO A 313 -22.12 3.31 -6.28
CA PRO A 313 -22.53 1.98 -6.69
C PRO A 313 -21.43 0.92 -6.57
N LEU A 314 -20.20 1.24 -6.98
CA LEU A 314 -19.08 0.31 -6.87
C LEU A 314 -18.51 0.27 -5.45
N ALA A 315 -18.50 1.39 -4.75
CA ALA A 315 -18.12 1.44 -3.34
C ALA A 315 -19.04 0.57 -2.46
N THR A 316 -20.34 0.49 -2.75
CA THR A 316 -21.27 -0.42 -2.07
C THR A 316 -20.83 -1.87 -2.21
N VAL A 317 -20.49 -2.31 -3.42
CA VAL A 317 -20.05 -3.70 -3.66
C VAL A 317 -18.81 -4.04 -2.84
N LEU A 318 -17.82 -3.13 -2.82
CA LEU A 318 -16.60 -3.38 -2.07
C LEU A 318 -16.82 -3.27 -0.56
N ASN A 319 -17.65 -2.33 -0.09
CA ASN A 319 -18.02 -2.22 1.32
C ASN A 319 -18.71 -3.48 1.83
N ASP A 320 -19.62 -4.05 1.05
CA ASP A 320 -20.31 -5.30 1.39
C ASP A 320 -19.34 -6.49 1.41
N TYR A 321 -18.40 -6.53 0.46
CA TYR A 321 -17.33 -7.50 0.43
C TYR A 321 -16.44 -7.43 1.69
N TYR A 322 -15.95 -6.24 2.06
CA TYR A 322 -15.15 -6.09 3.27
C TYR A 322 -15.93 -6.40 4.54
N HIS A 323 -17.20 -5.99 4.59
CA HIS A 323 -18.03 -6.31 5.74
C HIS A 323 -18.19 -7.82 5.89
N ALA A 324 -18.60 -8.54 4.85
CA ALA A 324 -18.71 -10.00 4.86
C ALA A 324 -17.37 -10.67 5.19
N ARG A 325 -16.26 -10.15 4.64
CA ARG A 325 -14.93 -10.67 4.95
C ARG A 325 -14.53 -10.51 6.41
N GLN A 326 -15.00 -9.44 7.06
CA GLN A 326 -14.72 -9.16 8.46
C GLN A 326 -15.66 -9.83 9.44
N SER A 327 -16.93 -9.98 9.09
CA SER A 327 -17.99 -10.47 10.00
C SER A 327 -18.40 -11.92 9.75
N VAL A 328 -18.14 -12.47 8.57
CA VAL A 328 -18.54 -13.83 8.18
C VAL A 328 -17.32 -14.73 8.00
N SER A 329 -16.44 -14.41 7.05
CA SER A 329 -15.23 -15.22 6.81
C SER A 329 -14.15 -14.48 6.03
N ARG A 330 -12.88 -14.64 6.41
CA ARG A 330 -11.71 -14.14 5.66
C ARG A 330 -11.62 -14.74 4.26
N GLN A 331 -12.19 -15.92 4.06
CA GLN A 331 -12.25 -16.60 2.76
C GLN A 331 -13.42 -16.15 1.88
N THR A 332 -14.20 -15.14 2.30
CA THR A 332 -15.24 -14.54 1.45
C THR A 332 -14.69 -14.28 0.04
N PRO A 333 -15.29 -14.84 -1.03
CA PRO A 333 -14.76 -14.68 -2.37
C PRO A 333 -14.84 -13.23 -2.87
N TYR A 334 -13.78 -12.76 -3.53
CA TYR A 334 -13.79 -11.46 -4.18
C TYR A 334 -14.88 -11.37 -5.24
N PRO A 335 -15.76 -10.34 -5.23
CA PRO A 335 -16.98 -10.32 -6.04
C PRO A 335 -16.73 -9.76 -7.45
N LEU A 336 -15.77 -10.34 -8.19
CA LEU A 336 -15.35 -9.87 -9.51
C LEU A 336 -16.51 -9.71 -10.50
N GLU A 337 -17.41 -10.69 -10.53
CA GLU A 337 -18.54 -10.72 -11.46
C GLU A 337 -19.52 -9.57 -11.18
N LEU A 338 -19.82 -9.34 -9.90
CA LEU A 338 -20.67 -8.23 -9.46
C LEU A 338 -20.01 -6.87 -9.71
N ILE A 339 -18.70 -6.76 -9.47
CA ILE A 339 -17.90 -5.56 -9.81
C ILE A 339 -18.02 -5.23 -11.29
N ARG A 340 -17.84 -6.22 -12.19
CA ARG A 340 -17.98 -6.03 -13.64
C ARG A 340 -19.39 -5.60 -14.03
N GLN A 341 -20.41 -6.25 -13.45
CA GLN A 341 -21.80 -5.92 -13.73
C GLN A 341 -22.14 -4.48 -13.33
N VAL A 342 -21.77 -4.06 -12.11
CA VAL A 342 -22.04 -2.71 -11.61
C VAL A 342 -21.24 -1.68 -12.39
N ALA A 343 -19.95 -1.93 -12.63
CA ALA A 343 -19.13 -1.02 -13.41
C ALA A 343 -19.67 -0.81 -14.83
N GLY A 344 -20.07 -1.89 -15.51
CA GLY A 344 -20.69 -1.81 -16.84
C GLY A 344 -22.01 -1.04 -16.85
N ARG A 345 -22.88 -1.26 -15.84
CA ARG A 345 -24.16 -0.55 -15.70
C ARG A 345 -23.98 0.96 -15.52
N HIS A 346 -22.94 1.37 -14.80
CA HIS A 346 -22.70 2.76 -14.42
C HIS A 346 -21.60 3.45 -15.26
N GLY A 347 -21.07 2.78 -16.29
CA GLY A 347 -20.00 3.33 -17.14
C GLY A 347 -18.70 3.62 -16.38
N LEU A 348 -18.44 2.90 -15.28
CA LEU A 348 -17.23 3.06 -14.50
C LEU A 348 -16.12 2.22 -15.16
N PRO A 349 -14.99 2.82 -15.56
CA PRO A 349 -13.92 2.01 -16.15
C PRO A 349 -13.31 1.13 -15.05
N LEU A 350 -12.86 -0.08 -15.41
CA LEU A 350 -12.18 -1.02 -14.53
C LEU A 350 -10.70 -1.24 -14.89
N GLU A 351 -10.26 -0.73 -16.04
CA GLU A 351 -8.89 -0.75 -16.56
C GLU A 351 -8.22 0.62 -16.42
#